data_AF-A0A1J0RA04-F1
#
_entry.id   AF-A0A1J0RA04-F1
#
_cell.length_a   1.000
_cell.length_b   1.000
_cell.length_c   1.000
_cell.angle_alpha   90.00
_cell.angle_beta   90.00
_cell.angle_gamma   90.00
#
_symmetry.space_group_name_H-M   'P 1'
#
loop_
_entity.id
_entity.type
_entity.pdbx_description
1 polymer ?
#
loop_
_entity_poly.entity_id
_entity_poly.type
_entity_poly.pdbx_seq_one_letter_code
_entity_poly.pdbx_strand_id
1 'polypeptide(L)'
;MIQVATFTHPSHTVKISALALITAIATTHAAGPNNQVNGADFSVLCTVVNAAENVKESSGLDDTLTQIGTTATTVKVILNNYDRLRKEASKLASTQGNKQAPSSTAKTCHEGTAEDCTKTVNELRQMEPATKKKLELAATNTGSMRKQINKTIDKIIQVVSKAGDQAPNCQSAKQLLRAVVYGSSNSGSTPKMDVTATERAELCGKRSANGAKSAALSIDATPACLCSSDTSQQNNKGCYDEGAQQGFSRQAAVAVNVWGVIKTKCKTAAAYPKSPTADIISAAAAKIRQRLANARGGTIPHGYLGSITGTDTTTCCTGTANANGGACAYFADSSGTTQENPAWLETLETAAEALRNEEEAAQSRLHTITEIKTLNESLTNLLEMVTVTEIRFPILIDDKNSARKAVNAEQRSKAAGDDQQKCKALKYKDCTFNKESNKCELKKEIKEKLEKGNQETEGKDGKTDCRKIDTPEKCEAVNKDLPASSSVIADG
;
A
#
# COMPACT_ATOMS: atom_id res chain seq x y z
N MET A 1 -34.06 21.35 44.30
CA MET A 1 -34.36 21.32 45.76
C MET A 1 -34.68 22.74 46.18
N ILE A 2 -35.94 22.99 46.52
CA ILE A 2 -36.41 24.29 47.03
C ILE A 2 -36.53 24.12 48.53
N GLN A 3 -35.80 24.92 49.30
CA GLN A 3 -35.98 25.00 50.76
C GLN A 3 -36.85 26.22 51.05
N VAL A 4 -38.07 25.95 51.50
CA VAL A 4 -39.03 26.93 52.01
C VAL A 4 -38.80 27.02 53.52
N ALA A 5 -38.52 28.22 54.02
CA ALA A 5 -38.59 28.51 55.45
C ALA A 5 -39.83 29.38 55.71
N THR A 6 -40.82 28.78 56.35
CA THR A 6 -41.98 29.46 56.93
C THR A 6 -41.65 29.97 58.34
N PHE A 7 -41.98 31.24 58.61
CA PHE A 7 -42.14 31.79 59.96
C PHE A 7 -43.52 32.44 60.07
N THR A 8 -44.20 32.21 61.20
CA THR A 8 -45.59 32.62 61.46
C THR A 8 -45.70 33.77 62.48
N HIS A 9 -46.48 34.80 62.10
CA HIS A 9 -47.39 35.70 62.87
C HIS A 9 -46.81 36.74 63.86
N PRO A 10 -47.55 37.83 64.27
CA PRO A 10 -48.91 38.28 63.92
C PRO A 10 -49.08 39.80 63.61
N SER A 11 -50.32 40.17 63.27
CA SER A 11 -50.99 41.47 63.50
C SER A 11 -50.65 42.70 62.64
N HIS A 12 -51.71 43.15 61.95
CA HIS A 12 -51.84 44.26 61.01
C HIS A 12 -51.13 45.57 61.35
N THR A 13 -50.43 46.13 60.36
CA THR A 13 -50.37 47.59 60.14
C THR A 13 -50.38 47.87 58.64
N VAL A 14 -51.35 48.69 58.23
CA VAL A 14 -51.50 49.23 56.87
C VAL A 14 -50.28 50.10 56.54
N LYS A 15 -49.59 49.81 55.44
CA LYS A 15 -48.62 50.73 54.83
C LYS A 15 -48.93 50.89 53.35
N ILE A 16 -49.14 52.15 52.97
CA ILE A 16 -49.28 52.66 51.62
C ILE A 16 -48.04 52.25 50.83
N SER A 17 -48.20 51.41 49.82
CA SER A 17 -47.15 51.08 48.87
C SER A 17 -47.44 51.76 47.54
N ALA A 18 -46.56 52.69 47.18
CA ALA A 18 -46.51 53.28 45.84
C ALA A 18 -46.42 52.15 44.80
N LEU A 19 -47.38 52.15 43.87
CA LEU A 19 -47.39 51.26 42.72
C LEU A 19 -46.31 51.73 41.74
N ALA A 20 -45.07 51.24 41.89
CA ALA A 20 -44.10 51.29 40.83
C ALA A 20 -44.49 50.23 39.79
N LEU A 21 -45.04 50.66 38.64
CA LEU A 21 -45.11 49.81 37.45
C LEU A 21 -43.67 49.45 37.05
N ILE A 22 -43.20 48.29 37.51
CA ILE A 22 -42.07 47.62 36.89
C ILE A 22 -42.62 46.98 35.62
N THR A 23 -42.51 47.69 34.51
CA THR A 23 -42.53 47.07 33.18
C THR A 23 -41.36 46.08 33.15
N ALA A 24 -41.65 44.80 33.39
CA ALA A 24 -40.76 43.73 33.01
C ALA A 24 -40.62 43.83 31.48
N ILE A 25 -39.53 44.45 31.02
CA ILE A 25 -39.10 44.36 29.63
C ILE A 25 -38.76 42.88 29.44
N ALA A 26 -39.71 42.12 28.90
CA ALA A 26 -39.40 40.82 28.33
C ALA A 26 -38.37 41.10 27.23
N THR A 27 -37.09 40.81 27.51
CA THR A 27 -36.06 40.82 26.48
C THR A 27 -36.40 39.70 25.51
N THR A 28 -37.15 40.04 24.46
CA THR A 28 -37.38 39.15 23.32
C THR A 28 -36.04 38.98 22.63
N HIS A 29 -35.34 37.92 22.97
CA HIS A 29 -34.13 37.54 22.28
C HIS A 29 -34.50 37.15 20.85
N ALA A 30 -33.68 37.54 19.87
CA ALA A 30 -33.89 37.06 18.50
C ALA A 30 -33.82 35.52 18.47
N ALA A 31 -34.46 34.88 17.50
CA ALA A 31 -34.35 33.44 17.30
C ALA A 31 -33.20 33.11 16.35
N GLY A 32 -32.55 31.95 16.54
CA GLY A 32 -31.59 31.43 15.58
C GLY A 32 -32.26 30.93 14.30
N PRO A 33 -31.50 30.67 13.23
CA PRO A 33 -32.05 30.16 11.98
C PRO A 33 -32.62 28.74 12.14
N ASN A 34 -33.58 28.39 11.29
CA ASN A 34 -34.31 27.12 11.35
C ASN A 34 -34.27 26.37 10.02
N ASN A 35 -35.03 25.28 9.91
CA ASN A 35 -35.27 24.53 8.66
C ASN A 35 -34.00 24.04 7.95
N GLN A 36 -32.90 23.83 8.70
CA GLN A 36 -31.64 23.34 8.15
C GLN A 36 -31.15 24.18 6.96
N VAL A 37 -31.35 25.51 6.99
CA VAL A 37 -30.95 26.42 5.90
C VAL A 37 -29.45 26.38 5.55
N ASN A 38 -28.61 25.96 6.50
CA ASN A 38 -27.17 25.73 6.34
C ASN A 38 -26.82 24.28 6.00
N GLY A 39 -27.79 23.37 5.85
CA GLY A 39 -27.57 21.94 5.69
C GLY A 39 -26.63 21.57 4.53
N ALA A 40 -26.72 22.29 3.40
CA ALA A 40 -25.83 22.08 2.26
C ALA A 40 -24.37 22.47 2.58
N ASP A 41 -24.16 23.62 3.22
CA ASP A 41 -22.81 24.10 3.58
C ASP A 41 -22.23 23.22 4.69
N PHE A 42 -23.07 22.83 5.66
CA PHE A 42 -22.73 21.87 6.70
C PHE A 42 -22.31 20.51 6.13
N SER A 43 -23.06 19.95 5.18
CA SER A 43 -22.74 18.66 4.54
C SER A 43 -21.38 18.66 3.85
N VAL A 44 -21.04 19.77 3.16
CA VAL A 44 -19.73 19.91 2.51
C VAL A 44 -18.61 20.00 3.55
N LEU A 45 -18.78 20.81 4.61
CA LEU A 45 -17.81 20.89 5.72
C LEU A 45 -17.65 19.54 6.43
N CYS A 46 -18.74 18.79 6.61
CA CYS A 46 -18.72 17.46 7.21
C CYS A 46 -17.99 16.41 6.37
N THR A 47 -17.94 16.57 5.05
CA THR A 47 -17.08 15.73 4.19
C THR A 47 -15.62 15.82 4.65
N VAL A 48 -15.13 17.02 4.93
CA VAL A 48 -13.75 17.27 5.37
C VAL A 48 -13.53 16.80 6.80
N VAL A 49 -14.47 17.08 7.71
CA VAL A 49 -14.41 16.61 9.10
C VAL A 49 -14.34 15.08 9.16
N ASN A 50 -15.21 14.39 8.42
CA ASN A 50 -15.20 12.93 8.37
C ASN A 50 -13.90 12.38 7.76
N ALA A 51 -13.37 13.04 6.73
CA ALA A 51 -12.09 12.64 6.13
C ALA A 51 -10.94 12.69 7.14
N ALA A 52 -10.82 13.78 7.92
CA ALA A 52 -9.78 13.90 8.94
C ALA A 52 -9.87 12.84 10.04
N GLU A 53 -11.08 12.35 10.36
CA GLU A 53 -11.30 11.32 11.37
C GLU A 53 -11.08 9.88 10.82
N ASN A 54 -11.21 9.65 9.51
CA ASN A 54 -11.18 8.31 8.90
C ASN A 54 -9.97 8.04 7.99
N VAL A 55 -9.21 9.06 7.60
CA VAL A 55 -8.00 8.89 6.78
C VAL A 55 -6.99 8.03 7.54
N LYS A 56 -6.48 7.00 6.85
CA LYS A 56 -5.47 6.10 7.39
C LYS A 56 -4.09 6.71 7.21
N GLU A 57 -3.13 6.29 8.05
CA GLU A 57 -1.72 6.55 7.77
C GLU A 57 -1.35 5.82 6.47
N SER A 58 -0.61 6.47 5.58
CA SER A 58 0.05 5.76 4.49
C SER A 58 1.00 4.73 5.11
N SER A 59 0.81 3.45 4.77
CA SER A 59 1.78 2.41 5.13
C SER A 59 3.08 2.67 4.36
N GLY A 60 4.21 2.70 5.07
CA GLY A 60 5.55 2.70 4.45
C GLY A 60 5.80 1.43 3.62
N LEU A 61 7.00 1.30 3.04
CA LEU A 61 7.38 0.06 2.37
C LEU A 61 7.21 -1.12 3.34
N ASP A 62 6.59 -2.18 2.84
CA ASP A 62 6.46 -3.46 3.54
C ASP A 62 7.86 -4.01 3.83
N ASP A 63 8.15 -4.40 5.09
CA ASP A 63 9.39 -5.07 5.48
C ASP A 63 9.70 -6.28 4.58
N THR A 64 8.64 -6.91 4.04
CA THR A 64 8.72 -8.00 3.07
C THR A 64 9.44 -7.60 1.78
N LEU A 65 9.24 -6.38 1.26
CA LEU A 65 9.93 -5.90 0.05
C LEU A 65 11.43 -5.72 0.29
N THR A 66 11.79 -5.13 1.43
CA THR A 66 13.17 -4.97 1.87
C THR A 66 13.85 -6.33 2.03
N GLN A 67 13.14 -7.31 2.59
CA GLN A 67 13.64 -8.67 2.74
C GLN A 67 13.87 -9.35 1.38
N ILE A 68 12.94 -9.22 0.43
CA ILE A 68 13.10 -9.81 -0.92
C ILE A 68 14.29 -9.20 -1.66
N GLY A 69 14.47 -7.88 -1.62
CA GLY A 69 15.63 -7.21 -2.23
C GLY A 69 16.95 -7.66 -1.60
N THR A 70 16.97 -7.83 -0.28
CA THR A 70 18.12 -8.37 0.45
C THR A 70 18.43 -9.80 0.02
N THR A 71 17.42 -10.67 -0.04
CA THR A 71 17.58 -12.07 -0.48
C THR A 71 18.07 -12.16 -1.92
N ALA A 72 17.50 -11.36 -2.84
CA ALA A 72 17.95 -11.31 -4.23
C ALA A 72 19.43 -10.89 -4.34
N THR A 73 19.85 -9.91 -3.54
CA THR A 73 21.24 -9.46 -3.45
C THR A 73 22.16 -10.57 -2.92
N THR A 74 21.77 -11.26 -1.84
CA THR A 74 22.49 -12.43 -1.34
C THR A 74 22.65 -13.48 -2.45
N VAL A 75 21.56 -13.86 -3.12
CA VAL A 75 21.60 -14.89 -4.17
C VAL A 75 22.53 -14.48 -5.31
N LYS A 76 22.52 -13.20 -5.73
CA LYS A 76 23.47 -12.68 -6.73
C LYS A 76 24.92 -12.87 -6.30
N VAL A 77 25.24 -12.47 -5.07
CA VAL A 77 26.59 -12.61 -4.52
C VAL A 77 27.01 -14.08 -4.45
N ILE A 78 26.09 -14.98 -4.06
CA ILE A 78 26.35 -16.43 -4.06
C ILE A 78 26.67 -16.93 -5.46
N LEU A 79 25.82 -16.64 -6.45
CA LEU A 79 25.98 -17.17 -7.81
C LEU A 79 27.27 -16.70 -8.50
N ASN A 80 27.72 -15.49 -8.21
CA ASN A 80 28.93 -14.93 -8.81
C ASN A 80 30.22 -15.28 -8.04
N ASN A 81 30.12 -15.79 -6.81
CA ASN A 81 31.28 -16.08 -5.96
C ASN A 81 31.28 -17.49 -5.34
N TYR A 82 30.42 -18.41 -5.82
CA TYR A 82 30.08 -19.67 -5.13
C TYR A 82 31.28 -20.47 -4.64
N ASP A 83 32.26 -20.76 -5.51
CA ASP A 83 33.43 -21.57 -5.15
C ASP A 83 34.25 -20.98 -4.00
N ARG A 84 34.35 -19.65 -3.96
CA ARG A 84 35.12 -18.94 -2.93
C ARG A 84 34.33 -18.88 -1.63
N LEU A 85 33.05 -18.54 -1.72
CA LEU A 85 32.15 -18.48 -0.56
C LEU A 85 31.98 -19.85 0.09
N ARG A 86 31.85 -20.93 -0.69
CA ARG A 86 31.76 -22.31 -0.16
C ARG A 86 33.02 -22.71 0.60
N LYS A 87 34.20 -22.40 0.07
CA LYS A 87 35.48 -22.68 0.74
C LYS A 87 35.58 -21.95 2.08
N GLU A 88 35.18 -20.68 2.13
CA GLU A 88 35.14 -19.91 3.38
C GLU A 88 34.07 -20.42 4.37
N ALA A 89 32.88 -20.76 3.87
CA ALA A 89 31.80 -21.31 4.70
C ALA A 89 32.18 -22.66 5.33
N SER A 90 33.02 -23.46 4.64
CA SER A 90 33.50 -24.77 5.09
C SER A 90 34.64 -24.67 6.12
N LYS A 91 35.26 -23.50 6.30
CA LYS A 91 36.17 -23.28 7.43
C LYS A 91 35.32 -23.25 8.69
N LEU A 92 35.52 -24.24 9.56
CA LEU A 92 34.88 -24.33 10.87
C LEU A 92 34.95 -22.97 11.58
N ALA A 93 33.83 -22.51 12.13
CA ALA A 93 33.87 -21.50 13.17
C ALA A 93 34.71 -22.11 14.30
N SER A 94 35.93 -21.62 14.50
CA SER A 94 36.78 -22.12 15.57
C SER A 94 36.05 -21.88 16.89
N THR A 95 35.60 -22.96 17.51
CA THR A 95 35.02 -22.97 18.84
C THR A 95 36.15 -22.63 19.82
N GLN A 96 36.36 -21.34 20.08
CA GLN A 96 36.97 -20.90 21.32
C GLN A 96 36.60 -19.46 21.59
N GLY A 97 36.03 -19.23 22.77
CA GLY A 97 35.56 -17.95 23.25
C GLY A 97 36.67 -16.91 23.22
N ASN A 98 36.68 -16.11 22.17
CA ASN A 98 37.12 -14.74 22.19
C ASN A 98 36.53 -14.08 20.95
N LYS A 99 36.15 -12.80 21.06
CA LYS A 99 35.65 -11.99 19.94
C LYS A 99 36.61 -12.14 18.76
N GLN A 100 36.29 -13.01 17.82
CA GLN A 100 37.14 -13.25 16.67
C GLN A 100 37.05 -11.99 15.81
N ALA A 101 38.19 -11.37 15.56
CA ALA A 101 38.32 -10.29 14.60
C ALA A 101 37.65 -10.68 13.28
N PRO A 102 37.07 -9.71 12.54
CA PRO A 102 36.30 -9.99 11.33
C PRO A 102 37.16 -10.88 10.45
N SER A 103 36.64 -12.06 10.07
CA SER A 103 37.36 -12.95 9.18
C SER A 103 37.86 -12.14 7.98
N SER A 104 38.99 -12.51 7.42
CA SER A 104 39.57 -11.89 6.21
C SER A 104 38.70 -12.07 4.95
N THR A 105 37.38 -12.25 5.10
CA THR A 105 36.33 -12.44 4.09
C THR A 105 36.19 -11.25 3.14
N ALA A 106 36.72 -10.07 3.50
CA ALA A 106 36.73 -8.87 2.65
C ALA A 106 37.54 -9.01 1.35
N LYS A 107 38.52 -9.93 1.28
CA LYS A 107 39.43 -10.07 0.12
C LYS A 107 39.03 -11.16 -0.88
N THR A 108 37.95 -11.90 -0.64
CA THR A 108 37.67 -13.17 -1.35
C THR A 108 36.50 -13.14 -2.33
N CYS A 109 35.67 -12.10 -2.36
CA CYS A 109 34.64 -11.95 -3.38
C CYS A 109 35.15 -11.17 -4.59
N HIS A 110 34.80 -11.63 -5.78
CA HIS A 110 34.97 -10.91 -7.02
C HIS A 110 33.92 -9.79 -7.18
N GLU A 111 32.71 -10.01 -6.66
CA GLU A 111 31.59 -9.05 -6.69
C GLU A 111 30.89 -8.95 -5.34
N GLY A 112 30.46 -7.74 -4.95
CA GLY A 112 29.82 -7.43 -3.67
C GLY A 112 30.72 -6.65 -2.70
N THR A 113 30.14 -6.00 -1.68
CA THR A 113 30.96 -5.36 -0.63
C THR A 113 31.55 -6.39 0.33
N ALA A 114 32.60 -6.02 1.06
CA ALA A 114 33.18 -6.87 2.09
C ALA A 114 32.16 -7.29 3.17
N GLU A 115 31.21 -6.40 3.47
CA GLU A 115 30.11 -6.63 4.39
C GLU A 115 29.10 -7.63 3.81
N ASP A 116 28.66 -7.43 2.56
CA ASP A 116 27.75 -8.35 1.85
C ASP A 116 28.31 -9.76 1.79
N CYS A 117 29.61 -9.88 1.51
CA CYS A 117 30.29 -11.17 1.45
C CYS A 117 30.40 -11.86 2.80
N THR A 118 30.68 -11.11 3.86
CA THR A 118 30.72 -11.67 5.22
C THR A 118 29.34 -12.15 5.65
N LYS A 119 28.29 -11.36 5.38
CA LYS A 119 26.90 -11.73 5.61
C LYS A 119 26.51 -12.99 4.82
N THR A 120 26.83 -13.02 3.52
CA THR A 120 26.52 -14.13 2.62
C THR A 120 27.21 -15.44 3.04
N VAL A 121 28.46 -15.40 3.51
CA VAL A 121 29.15 -16.59 4.05
C VAL A 121 28.39 -17.16 5.25
N ASN A 122 27.92 -16.31 6.15
CA ASN A 122 27.16 -16.75 7.32
C ASN A 122 25.78 -17.32 6.93
N GLU A 123 25.07 -16.69 6.00
CA GLU A 123 23.81 -17.21 5.47
C GLU A 123 24.01 -18.56 4.76
N LEU A 124 25.06 -18.67 3.93
CA LEU A 124 25.39 -19.92 3.25
C LEU A 124 25.70 -21.03 4.25
N ARG A 125 26.32 -20.77 5.41
CA ARG A 125 26.53 -21.80 6.45
C ARG A 125 25.20 -22.37 6.96
N GLN A 126 24.21 -21.51 7.19
CA GLN A 126 22.91 -21.86 7.77
C GLN A 126 21.91 -22.44 6.76
N MET A 127 22.14 -22.30 5.45
CA MET A 127 21.23 -22.83 4.43
C MET A 127 21.12 -24.37 4.46
N GLU A 128 19.94 -24.87 4.13
CA GLU A 128 19.69 -26.29 3.96
C GLU A 128 20.57 -26.92 2.86
N PRO A 129 20.99 -28.20 2.99
CA PRO A 129 21.82 -28.88 1.99
C PRO A 129 21.21 -28.90 0.60
N ALA A 130 19.88 -29.07 0.49
CA ALA A 130 19.17 -29.08 -0.78
C ALA A 130 19.28 -27.72 -1.50
N THR A 131 19.08 -26.62 -0.76
CA THR A 131 19.20 -25.25 -1.28
C THR A 131 20.63 -24.93 -1.72
N LYS A 132 21.63 -25.31 -0.93
CA LYS A 132 23.05 -25.19 -1.29
C LYS A 132 23.35 -25.88 -2.63
N LYS A 133 22.83 -27.11 -2.82
CA LYS A 133 23.01 -27.88 -4.05
C LYS A 133 22.34 -27.22 -5.25
N LYS A 134 21.13 -26.65 -5.11
CA LYS A 134 20.48 -25.89 -6.20
C LYS A 134 21.33 -24.67 -6.62
N LEU A 135 21.87 -23.94 -5.64
CA LEU A 135 22.72 -22.77 -5.88
C LEU A 135 24.07 -23.14 -6.50
N GLU A 136 24.65 -24.27 -6.12
CA GLU A 136 25.87 -24.82 -6.73
C GLU A 136 25.68 -25.09 -8.23
N LEU A 137 24.62 -25.82 -8.58
CA LEU A 137 24.31 -26.17 -9.96
C LEU A 137 24.05 -24.90 -10.79
N ALA A 138 23.33 -23.93 -10.24
CA ALA A 138 23.08 -22.65 -10.89
C ALA A 138 24.35 -21.81 -11.10
N ALA A 139 25.27 -21.78 -10.12
CA ALA A 139 26.52 -21.04 -10.19
C ALA A 139 27.51 -21.66 -11.19
N THR A 140 27.54 -23.00 -11.26
CA THR A 140 28.45 -23.75 -12.13
C THR A 140 27.94 -23.91 -13.56
N ASN A 141 26.64 -23.68 -13.81
CA ASN A 141 26.09 -23.64 -15.16
C ASN A 141 26.68 -22.45 -15.94
N THR A 142 27.42 -22.71 -17.02
CA THR A 142 28.07 -21.67 -17.84
C THR A 142 27.22 -21.22 -19.04
N GLY A 143 25.99 -21.73 -19.15
CA GLY A 143 25.11 -21.57 -20.31
C GLY A 143 24.16 -20.37 -20.24
N SER A 144 23.16 -20.39 -21.12
CA SER A 144 22.10 -19.38 -21.19
C SER A 144 21.28 -19.28 -19.91
N MET A 145 21.19 -20.36 -19.13
CA MET A 145 20.34 -20.44 -17.95
C MET A 145 20.89 -19.61 -16.78
N ARG A 146 22.21 -19.62 -16.55
CA ARG A 146 22.85 -18.71 -15.57
C ARG A 146 22.67 -17.24 -15.93
N LYS A 147 22.74 -16.90 -17.23
CA LYS A 147 22.46 -15.53 -17.70
C LYS A 147 21.02 -15.12 -17.42
N GLN A 148 20.05 -16.01 -17.66
CA GLN A 148 18.63 -15.74 -17.35
C GLN A 148 18.39 -15.60 -15.85
N ILE A 149 19.00 -16.44 -15.02
CA ILE A 149 18.93 -16.35 -13.56
C ILE A 149 19.46 -14.99 -13.07
N ASN A 150 20.67 -14.60 -13.49
CA ASN A 150 21.25 -13.31 -13.13
C ASN A 150 20.39 -12.13 -13.63
N LYS A 151 19.85 -12.20 -14.86
CA LYS A 151 18.95 -11.18 -15.39
C LYS A 151 17.66 -11.04 -14.56
N THR A 152 17.08 -12.15 -14.12
CA THR A 152 15.87 -12.13 -13.26
C THR A 152 16.20 -11.53 -11.90
N ILE A 153 17.35 -11.86 -11.30
CA ILE A 153 17.79 -11.28 -10.03
C ILE A 153 18.03 -9.77 -10.15
N ASP A 154 18.70 -9.32 -11.22
CA ASP A 154 18.92 -7.89 -11.47
C ASP A 154 17.62 -7.12 -11.60
N LYS A 155 16.61 -7.70 -12.26
CA LYS A 155 15.26 -7.12 -12.32
C LYS A 155 14.63 -7.00 -10.94
N ILE A 156 14.71 -8.04 -10.10
CA ILE A 156 14.18 -7.98 -8.73
C ILE A 156 14.84 -6.84 -7.94
N ILE A 157 16.18 -6.76 -7.98
CA ILE A 157 16.92 -5.70 -7.29
C ILE A 157 16.48 -4.32 -7.80
N GLN A 158 16.38 -4.14 -9.13
CA GLN A 158 15.98 -2.87 -9.74
C GLN A 158 14.55 -2.46 -9.32
N VAL A 159 13.61 -3.39 -9.34
CA VAL A 159 12.21 -3.14 -8.98
C VAL A 159 12.09 -2.77 -7.50
N VAL A 160 12.84 -3.43 -6.61
CA VAL A 160 12.88 -3.08 -5.17
C VAL A 160 13.49 -1.69 -4.95
N SER A 161 14.60 -1.35 -5.62
CA SER A 161 15.21 -0.03 -5.49
C SER A 161 14.27 1.10 -5.92
N LYS A 162 13.59 0.94 -7.07
CA LYS A 162 12.59 1.92 -7.55
C LYS A 162 11.43 2.12 -6.55
N ALA A 163 11.01 1.05 -5.87
CA ALA A 163 9.97 1.16 -4.85
C ALA A 163 10.45 1.92 -3.61
N GLY A 164 11.73 1.78 -3.23
CA GLY A 164 12.34 2.47 -2.10
C GLY A 164 12.44 3.99 -2.27
N ASP A 165 12.68 4.46 -3.50
CA ASP A 165 12.82 5.88 -3.83
C ASP A 165 11.48 6.65 -3.79
N GLN A 166 10.34 5.95 -3.68
CA GLN A 166 8.98 6.53 -3.65
C GLN A 166 8.46 6.81 -2.22
N ALA A 167 9.32 6.88 -1.21
CA ALA A 167 8.92 7.26 0.14
C ALA A 167 8.56 8.77 0.21
N PRO A 168 7.36 9.17 0.67
CA PRO A 168 6.96 10.57 0.68
C PRO A 168 7.80 11.38 1.69
N ASN A 169 8.47 12.42 1.21
CA ASN A 169 9.17 13.46 1.98
C ASN A 169 8.18 14.52 2.55
N CYS A 170 6.98 14.62 1.99
CA CYS A 170 6.01 15.66 2.36
C CYS A 170 5.09 15.25 3.53
N GLN A 171 4.44 16.24 4.17
CA GLN A 171 3.39 16.01 5.17
C GLN A 171 2.34 15.03 4.62
N SER A 172 1.95 14.03 5.43
CA SER A 172 0.97 13.04 4.98
C SER A 172 -0.42 13.67 4.81
N ALA A 173 -1.25 13.07 3.97
CA ALA A 173 -2.65 13.48 3.79
C ALA A 173 -3.39 13.57 5.13
N LYS A 174 -3.11 12.64 6.04
CA LYS A 174 -3.66 12.64 7.40
C LYS A 174 -3.24 13.86 8.21
N GLN A 175 -1.97 14.24 8.17
CA GLN A 175 -1.49 15.42 8.88
C GLN A 175 -2.16 16.69 8.33
N LEU A 176 -2.23 16.82 7.01
CA LEU A 176 -2.84 17.97 6.33
C LEU A 176 -4.35 18.07 6.62
N LEU A 177 -5.10 16.97 6.49
CA LEU A 177 -6.54 16.95 6.79
C LEU A 177 -6.83 17.31 8.26
N ARG A 178 -5.99 16.85 9.19
CA ARG A 178 -6.13 17.23 10.60
C ARG A 178 -5.78 18.70 10.81
N ALA A 179 -4.78 19.24 10.13
CA ALA A 179 -4.43 20.66 10.20
C ALA A 179 -5.57 21.55 9.66
N VAL A 180 -6.27 21.12 8.61
CA VAL A 180 -7.46 21.83 8.10
C VAL A 180 -8.57 21.89 9.15
N VAL A 181 -8.83 20.78 9.82
CA VAL A 181 -9.94 20.68 10.79
C VAL A 181 -9.61 21.36 12.11
N TYR A 182 -8.40 21.20 12.62
CA TYR A 182 -8.00 21.56 13.99
C TYR A 182 -6.98 22.71 14.08
N GLY A 183 -6.50 23.21 12.93
CA GLY A 183 -5.48 24.27 12.83
C GLY A 183 -4.03 23.76 12.76
N SER A 184 -3.15 24.57 12.15
CA SER A 184 -1.78 24.22 11.73
C SER A 184 -0.73 24.06 12.84
N SER A 185 -1.09 24.19 14.12
CA SER A 185 -0.15 24.12 15.26
C SER A 185 -0.30 22.91 16.17
N ASN A 186 -1.21 21.96 15.90
CA ASN A 186 -1.57 20.95 16.89
C ASN A 186 -1.64 19.50 16.35
N SER A 187 -0.99 18.60 17.09
CA SER A 187 -1.32 17.17 17.18
C SER A 187 -2.59 16.89 18.02
N GLY A 188 -3.14 17.92 18.68
CA GLY A 188 -4.31 17.85 19.55
C GLY A 188 -5.65 17.84 18.80
N SER A 189 -6.68 17.25 19.40
CA SER A 189 -8.04 17.10 18.84
C SER A 189 -9.01 18.19 19.30
N THR A 190 -8.50 19.27 19.88
CA THR A 190 -9.30 20.34 20.49
C THR A 190 -9.37 21.55 19.57
N PRO A 191 -10.57 21.96 19.14
CA PRO A 191 -10.73 23.12 18.30
C PRO A 191 -10.28 24.44 18.91
N LYS A 192 -9.69 25.33 18.11
CA LYS A 192 -9.24 26.65 18.57
C LYS A 192 -10.20 27.77 18.21
N MET A 193 -10.22 28.79 19.06
CA MET A 193 -10.86 30.08 18.80
C MET A 193 -9.90 31.22 19.15
N ASP A 194 -10.16 32.37 18.55
CA ASP A 194 -9.45 33.61 18.82
C ASP A 194 -9.84 34.15 20.19
N VAL A 195 -8.86 34.25 21.08
CA VAL A 195 -9.06 34.71 22.48
C VAL A 195 -9.31 36.21 22.61
N THR A 196 -9.03 36.98 21.55
CA THR A 196 -9.17 38.45 21.54
C THR A 196 -10.56 38.90 21.16
N ALA A 197 -11.29 38.06 20.41
CA ALA A 197 -12.65 38.35 19.98
C ALA A 197 -13.61 38.43 21.17
N THR A 198 -14.43 39.46 21.17
CA THR A 198 -15.34 39.79 22.27
C THR A 198 -16.78 39.36 21.99
N GLU A 199 -17.10 39.05 20.75
CA GLU A 199 -18.44 38.73 20.27
C GLU A 199 -18.40 37.70 19.13
N ARG A 200 -19.56 37.07 18.89
CA ARG A 200 -19.74 36.08 17.82
C ARG A 200 -19.46 36.67 16.43
N ALA A 201 -19.88 37.91 16.18
CA ALA A 201 -19.62 38.60 14.92
C ALA A 201 -18.12 38.78 14.64
N GLU A 202 -17.26 38.90 15.66
CA GLU A 202 -15.80 38.97 15.47
C GLU A 202 -15.19 37.60 15.19
N LEU A 203 -15.66 36.57 15.87
CA LEU A 203 -15.20 35.19 15.68
C LEU A 203 -15.60 34.63 14.30
N CYS A 204 -16.84 34.90 13.91
CA CYS A 204 -17.49 34.36 12.72
C CYS A 204 -17.44 35.30 11.52
N GLY A 205 -17.15 36.58 11.75
CA GLY A 205 -16.84 37.57 10.73
C GLY A 205 -17.87 38.68 10.60
N LYS A 206 -17.37 39.91 10.46
CA LYS A 206 -18.14 41.13 10.21
C LYS A 206 -17.49 41.93 9.10
N ARG A 207 -18.30 42.48 8.19
CA ARG A 207 -17.79 43.20 7.02
C ARG A 207 -16.93 44.42 7.37
N SER A 208 -17.30 45.15 8.43
CA SER A 208 -16.62 46.39 8.84
C SER A 208 -15.28 46.19 9.57
N ALA A 209 -14.94 44.96 9.96
CA ALA A 209 -13.68 44.67 10.64
C ALA A 209 -13.14 43.31 10.16
N ASN A 210 -12.27 43.36 9.15
CA ASN A 210 -11.41 42.27 8.67
C ASN A 210 -11.93 40.85 8.96
N GLY A 211 -12.84 40.32 8.12
CA GLY A 211 -13.22 38.90 8.07
C GLY A 211 -13.53 38.20 9.40
N ALA A 212 -13.56 36.87 9.37
CA ALA A 212 -13.73 36.04 10.56
C ALA A 212 -12.40 35.77 11.26
N LYS A 213 -12.28 36.09 12.56
CA LYS A 213 -11.04 35.79 13.32
C LYS A 213 -10.84 34.31 13.60
N SER A 214 -11.90 33.56 13.88
CA SER A 214 -11.81 32.12 14.21
C SER A 214 -12.19 31.22 13.06
N ALA A 215 -13.27 31.52 12.33
CA ALA A 215 -13.67 30.69 11.20
C ALA A 215 -12.58 30.61 10.11
N ALA A 216 -11.69 31.62 10.01
CA ALA A 216 -10.54 31.61 9.10
C ALA A 216 -9.38 30.72 9.55
N LEU A 217 -9.31 30.33 10.83
CA LEU A 217 -8.20 29.53 11.37
C LEU A 217 -8.34 28.05 11.02
N SER A 218 -9.57 27.53 11.04
CA SER A 218 -9.82 26.09 10.88
C SER A 218 -11.28 25.76 10.56
N ILE A 219 -11.49 24.57 10.03
CA ILE A 219 -12.83 24.05 9.74
C ILE A 219 -13.62 23.75 11.00
N ASP A 220 -13.06 23.58 12.19
CA ASP A 220 -13.84 23.36 13.41
C ASP A 220 -14.67 24.58 13.86
N ALA A 221 -14.11 25.79 13.75
CA ALA A 221 -14.72 27.05 14.14
C ALA A 221 -15.82 27.47 13.16
N THR A 222 -15.73 27.06 11.89
CA THR A 222 -16.71 27.41 10.86
C THR A 222 -18.11 26.79 11.14
N PRO A 223 -18.29 25.47 11.31
CA PRO A 223 -19.51 24.85 11.80
C PRO A 223 -19.94 25.35 13.17
N ALA A 224 -19.02 25.71 14.07
CA ALA A 224 -19.44 26.34 15.33
C ALA A 224 -20.18 27.67 15.06
N CYS A 225 -19.69 28.48 14.12
CA CYS A 225 -20.37 29.70 13.68
C CYS A 225 -21.72 29.44 12.99
N LEU A 226 -21.80 28.42 12.14
CA LEU A 226 -23.01 28.10 11.36
C LEU A 226 -24.08 27.36 12.17
N CYS A 227 -23.67 26.55 13.15
CA CYS A 227 -24.53 25.51 13.73
C CYS A 227 -24.80 25.70 15.22
N SER A 228 -23.92 26.37 15.97
CA SER A 228 -24.06 26.46 17.42
C SER A 228 -25.10 27.51 17.83
N SER A 229 -25.73 27.22 18.96
CA SER A 229 -26.53 28.16 19.74
C SER A 229 -25.62 28.98 20.67
N ASP A 230 -26.16 30.04 21.27
CA ASP A 230 -25.52 30.75 22.39
C ASP A 230 -26.57 31.18 23.44
N THR A 231 -26.15 31.89 24.48
CA THR A 231 -27.07 32.30 25.56
C THR A 231 -28.18 33.23 25.09
N SER A 232 -27.92 33.99 24.02
CA SER A 232 -28.89 34.89 23.40
C SER A 232 -29.71 34.20 22.30
N GLN A 233 -29.18 33.17 21.65
CA GLN A 233 -29.80 32.44 20.54
C GLN A 233 -29.87 30.94 20.88
N GLN A 234 -30.87 30.53 21.67
CA GLN A 234 -30.86 29.21 22.30
C GLN A 234 -31.35 28.04 21.43
N ASN A 235 -31.65 28.24 20.14
CA ASN A 235 -32.26 27.22 19.28
C ASN A 235 -31.79 27.33 17.81
N ASN A 236 -30.49 27.39 17.56
CA ASN A 236 -30.00 27.38 16.19
C ASN A 236 -30.25 26.00 15.55
N LYS A 237 -31.17 25.94 14.58
CA LYS A 237 -31.49 24.75 13.76
C LYS A 237 -31.05 24.93 12.31
N GLY A 238 -30.05 25.79 12.09
CA GLY A 238 -29.54 26.12 10.76
C GLY A 238 -28.84 24.95 10.10
N CYS A 239 -28.07 24.13 10.83
CA CYS A 239 -27.36 22.98 10.24
C CYS A 239 -28.09 21.64 10.42
N TYR A 240 -28.76 21.47 11.55
CA TYR A 240 -29.43 20.24 11.98
C TYR A 240 -30.55 20.59 12.97
N ASP A 241 -31.07 19.60 13.69
CA ASP A 241 -32.21 19.69 14.63
C ASP A 241 -32.06 20.72 15.75
N GLU A 242 -30.94 20.74 16.49
CA GLU A 242 -30.66 21.77 17.49
C GLU A 242 -29.15 21.86 17.82
N GLY A 243 -28.59 23.06 17.65
CA GLY A 243 -27.20 23.38 17.98
C GLY A 243 -26.94 23.46 19.47
N ALA A 244 -25.84 22.83 19.92
CA ALA A 244 -25.35 22.98 21.27
C ALA A 244 -24.87 24.42 21.57
N GLN A 245 -24.90 24.82 22.84
CA GLN A 245 -24.51 26.17 23.27
C GLN A 245 -22.99 26.35 23.27
N GLN A 246 -22.53 27.38 22.56
CA GLN A 246 -21.14 27.82 22.49
C GLN A 246 -21.01 29.23 23.10
N GLY A 247 -19.96 29.44 23.89
CA GLY A 247 -19.53 30.79 24.27
C GLY A 247 -18.79 31.46 23.12
N PHE A 248 -19.15 32.69 22.77
CA PHE A 248 -18.51 33.43 21.67
C PHE A 248 -17.75 34.68 22.13
N SER A 249 -17.52 34.82 23.43
CA SER A 249 -16.76 35.93 23.99
C SER A 249 -15.53 35.38 24.69
N ARG A 250 -14.34 35.84 24.25
CA ARG A 250 -13.03 35.56 24.87
C ARG A 250 -12.78 34.07 25.13
N GLN A 251 -13.13 33.22 24.16
CA GLN A 251 -12.92 31.77 24.26
C GLN A 251 -11.65 31.35 23.52
N ALA A 252 -10.91 30.41 24.11
CA ALA A 252 -9.73 29.82 23.49
C ALA A 252 -10.05 28.63 22.57
N ALA A 253 -11.27 28.10 22.64
CA ALA A 253 -11.66 26.87 21.98
C ALA A 253 -13.17 26.77 21.72
N VAL A 254 -13.54 25.96 20.72
CA VAL A 254 -14.91 25.41 20.65
C VAL A 254 -15.11 24.47 21.83
N ALA A 255 -16.22 24.61 22.54
CA ALA A 255 -16.53 23.78 23.68
C ALA A 255 -16.61 22.29 23.26
N VAL A 256 -16.07 21.40 24.10
CA VAL A 256 -15.96 19.97 23.79
C VAL A 256 -17.32 19.33 23.49
N ASN A 257 -18.37 19.71 24.22
CA ASN A 257 -19.74 19.24 23.98
C ASN A 257 -20.27 19.73 22.62
N VAL A 258 -19.99 20.97 22.25
CA VAL A 258 -20.40 21.55 20.95
C VAL A 258 -19.72 20.80 19.81
N TRP A 259 -18.40 20.63 19.90
CA TRP A 259 -17.65 19.89 18.89
C TRP A 259 -18.08 18.42 18.81
N GLY A 260 -18.35 17.78 19.95
CA GLY A 260 -18.88 16.41 20.01
C GLY A 260 -20.21 16.25 19.27
N VAL A 261 -21.12 17.22 19.41
CA VAL A 261 -22.40 17.24 18.68
C VAL A 261 -22.16 17.44 17.19
N ILE A 262 -21.33 18.41 16.79
CA ILE A 262 -20.99 18.67 15.38
C ILE A 262 -20.44 17.41 14.71
N LYS A 263 -19.44 16.75 15.32
CA LYS A 263 -18.87 15.50 14.79
C LYS A 263 -19.91 14.39 14.66
N THR A 264 -20.79 14.26 15.65
CA THR A 264 -21.86 13.25 15.61
C THR A 264 -22.81 13.50 14.45
N LYS A 265 -23.23 14.75 14.23
CA LYS A 265 -24.10 15.13 13.11
C LYS A 265 -23.40 15.02 11.76
N CYS A 266 -22.08 15.24 11.70
CA CYS A 266 -21.31 15.03 10.47
C CYS A 266 -21.30 13.59 9.98
N LYS A 267 -21.37 12.60 10.88
CA LYS A 267 -21.48 11.18 10.50
C LYS A 267 -22.74 10.86 9.69
N THR A 268 -23.80 11.67 9.84
CA THR A 268 -25.08 11.48 9.16
C THR A 268 -25.34 12.48 8.02
N ALA A 269 -24.63 13.62 7.98
CA ALA A 269 -24.90 14.72 7.06
C ALA A 269 -24.17 14.64 5.72
N ALA A 270 -23.05 13.91 5.65
CA ALA A 270 -22.30 13.69 4.41
C ALA A 270 -22.50 12.24 3.96
N ALA A 271 -22.34 11.96 2.66
CA ALA A 271 -21.94 10.62 2.25
C ALA A 271 -20.69 10.28 3.07
N TYR A 272 -20.73 9.21 3.86
CA TYR A 272 -19.67 8.83 4.78
C TYR A 272 -18.78 7.80 4.08
N PRO A 273 -17.81 8.20 3.24
CA PRO A 273 -16.87 7.24 2.73
C PRO A 273 -16.01 6.77 3.90
N LYS A 274 -15.98 5.45 4.14
CA LYS A 274 -15.09 4.85 5.16
C LYS A 274 -13.62 5.15 4.89
N SER A 275 -13.29 5.55 3.66
CA SER A 275 -11.96 6.00 3.24
C SER A 275 -12.12 7.26 2.38
N PRO A 276 -11.63 8.43 2.79
CA PRO A 276 -11.64 9.60 1.93
C PRO A 276 -10.72 9.37 0.72
N THR A 277 -11.08 9.94 -0.43
CA THR A 277 -10.27 9.92 -1.65
C THR A 277 -9.90 11.33 -2.08
N ALA A 278 -8.86 11.47 -2.90
CA ALA A 278 -8.45 12.77 -3.44
C ALA A 278 -9.61 13.52 -4.11
N ASP A 279 -10.39 12.84 -4.96
CA ASP A 279 -11.52 13.43 -5.69
C ASP A 279 -12.62 13.97 -4.76
N ILE A 280 -12.92 13.25 -3.68
CA ILE A 280 -13.94 13.69 -2.70
C ILE A 280 -13.49 14.97 -2.02
N ILE A 281 -12.21 15.07 -1.65
CA ILE A 281 -11.64 16.25 -1.00
C ILE A 281 -11.53 17.43 -1.96
N SER A 282 -11.06 17.21 -3.20
CA SER A 282 -11.03 18.24 -4.24
C SER A 282 -12.43 18.76 -4.56
N ALA A 283 -13.44 17.89 -4.66
CA ALA A 283 -14.82 18.30 -4.89
C ALA A 283 -15.38 19.13 -3.71
N ALA A 284 -15.03 18.80 -2.47
CA ALA A 284 -15.41 19.58 -1.30
C ALA A 284 -14.77 20.98 -1.34
N ALA A 285 -13.46 21.07 -1.63
CA ALA A 285 -12.76 22.35 -1.77
C ALA A 285 -13.35 23.22 -2.89
N ALA A 286 -13.64 22.63 -4.05
CA ALA A 286 -14.28 23.32 -5.17
C ALA A 286 -15.68 23.86 -4.81
N LYS A 287 -16.50 23.05 -4.11
CA LYS A 287 -17.81 23.50 -3.63
C LYS A 287 -17.70 24.64 -2.62
N ILE A 288 -16.74 24.59 -1.70
CA ILE A 288 -16.50 25.68 -0.74
C ILE A 288 -16.11 26.96 -1.49
N ARG A 289 -15.19 26.89 -2.45
CA ARG A 289 -14.83 28.04 -3.29
C ARG A 289 -16.00 28.63 -4.04
N GLN A 290 -16.79 27.77 -4.68
CA GLN A 290 -17.97 28.22 -5.41
C GLN A 290 -18.96 28.92 -4.48
N ARG A 291 -19.16 28.40 -3.27
CA ARG A 291 -20.03 29.03 -2.27
C ARG A 291 -19.50 30.38 -1.80
N LEU A 292 -18.19 30.49 -1.61
CA LEU A 292 -17.53 31.74 -1.25
C LEU A 292 -17.53 32.75 -2.40
N ALA A 293 -17.50 32.33 -3.66
CA ALA A 293 -17.49 33.22 -4.82
C ALA A 293 -18.87 33.78 -5.18
N ASN A 294 -19.94 33.11 -4.77
CA ASN A 294 -21.29 33.51 -5.13
C ASN A 294 -21.90 34.48 -4.12
N ALA A 295 -22.48 35.57 -4.62
CA ALA A 295 -23.32 36.46 -3.81
C ALA A 295 -24.50 35.69 -3.20
N ARG A 296 -24.88 36.03 -1.97
CA ARG A 296 -26.00 35.38 -1.27
C ARG A 296 -27.35 36.03 -1.54
N GLY A 297 -27.36 37.20 -2.16
CA GLY A 297 -28.57 37.90 -2.61
C GLY A 297 -28.21 39.22 -3.30
N GLY A 298 -29.21 39.92 -3.85
CA GLY A 298 -28.97 41.17 -4.60
C GLY A 298 -28.25 42.27 -3.81
N THR A 299 -28.33 42.23 -2.47
CA THR A 299 -27.68 43.18 -1.55
C THR A 299 -26.61 42.55 -0.67
N ILE A 300 -26.38 41.23 -0.79
CA ILE A 300 -25.43 40.49 0.06
C ILE A 300 -24.30 39.97 -0.83
N PRO A 301 -23.08 40.49 -0.66
CA PRO A 301 -21.95 40.14 -1.52
C PRO A 301 -21.51 38.68 -1.32
N HIS A 302 -20.46 38.29 -2.05
CA HIS A 302 -19.77 37.02 -1.90
C HIS A 302 -19.04 36.94 -0.53
N GLY A 303 -18.36 35.82 -0.28
CA GLY A 303 -17.51 35.62 0.91
C GLY A 303 -18.21 34.89 2.07
N TYR A 304 -19.45 34.44 1.92
CA TYR A 304 -20.21 33.81 3.00
C TYR A 304 -20.28 32.30 2.87
N LEU A 305 -20.13 31.60 4.01
CA LEU A 305 -20.65 30.26 4.24
C LEU A 305 -21.81 30.34 5.24
N GLY A 306 -22.87 29.57 5.00
CA GLY A 306 -24.11 29.61 5.80
C GLY A 306 -25.09 30.71 5.38
N SER A 307 -26.09 30.90 6.24
CA SER A 307 -27.26 31.74 6.00
C SER A 307 -27.04 33.14 6.57
N ILE A 308 -27.37 34.14 5.77
CA ILE A 308 -27.41 35.55 6.18
C ILE A 308 -28.60 36.21 5.49
N THR A 309 -29.26 37.15 6.18
CA THR A 309 -30.45 37.84 5.69
C THR A 309 -30.31 39.36 5.75
N GLY A 310 -31.00 40.03 4.81
CA GLY A 310 -31.17 41.48 4.70
C GLY A 310 -29.96 42.28 4.21
N THR A 311 -29.68 43.42 4.85
CA THR A 311 -28.63 44.35 4.40
C THR A 311 -27.40 44.19 5.28
N ASP A 312 -26.33 43.67 4.71
CA ASP A 312 -25.03 43.40 5.33
C ASP A 312 -24.31 44.69 5.80
N THR A 313 -24.78 45.30 6.90
CA THR A 313 -24.40 46.68 7.26
C THR A 313 -23.59 46.86 8.54
N THR A 314 -23.31 45.83 9.37
CA THR A 314 -22.31 45.89 10.50
C THR A 314 -22.37 44.71 11.48
N THR A 315 -23.51 44.01 11.61
CA THR A 315 -23.78 42.98 12.64
C THR A 315 -23.83 41.56 12.06
N CYS A 316 -22.88 41.25 11.18
CA CYS A 316 -22.86 40.02 10.39
C CYS A 316 -22.55 38.79 11.26
N CYS A 317 -23.02 37.63 10.81
CA CYS A 317 -22.74 36.33 11.41
C CYS A 317 -22.91 36.22 12.94
N THR A 318 -23.98 36.82 13.47
CA THR A 318 -24.33 36.84 14.91
C THR A 318 -25.06 35.58 15.39
N GLY A 319 -25.37 34.63 14.52
CA GLY A 319 -26.18 33.45 14.84
C GLY A 319 -27.69 33.70 14.91
N THR A 320 -28.12 34.94 14.71
CA THR A 320 -29.53 35.36 14.76
C THR A 320 -30.18 35.26 13.37
N ALA A 321 -31.48 34.99 13.31
CA ALA A 321 -32.26 35.02 12.07
C ALA A 321 -32.99 36.38 11.86
N ASN A 322 -32.36 37.48 12.28
CA ASN A 322 -32.94 38.81 12.15
C ASN A 322 -32.56 39.49 10.82
N ALA A 323 -33.10 40.68 10.56
CA ALA A 323 -32.95 41.39 9.29
C ALA A 323 -31.50 41.76 8.92
N ASN A 324 -30.51 41.66 9.82
CA ASN A 324 -29.11 42.00 9.54
C ASN A 324 -28.14 40.91 10.02
N GLY A 325 -28.66 39.74 10.36
CA GLY A 325 -27.94 38.68 11.04
C GLY A 325 -27.98 37.37 10.27
N GLY A 326 -27.22 36.40 10.77
CA GLY A 326 -27.21 35.05 10.21
C GLY A 326 -26.34 34.10 11.04
N ALA A 327 -26.61 32.80 10.94
CA ALA A 327 -25.62 31.80 11.33
C ALA A 327 -24.73 31.52 10.11
N CYS A 328 -23.63 32.25 10.02
CA CYS A 328 -22.72 32.23 8.88
C CYS A 328 -21.27 32.37 9.33
N ALA A 329 -20.36 32.26 8.37
CA ALA A 329 -18.98 32.69 8.47
C ALA A 329 -18.62 33.57 7.26
N TYR A 330 -17.87 34.65 7.47
CA TYR A 330 -17.53 35.64 6.44
C TYR A 330 -16.03 35.74 6.18
N PHE A 331 -15.65 35.64 4.90
CA PHE A 331 -14.28 35.55 4.40
C PHE A 331 -14.09 36.52 3.22
N ALA A 332 -13.96 37.80 3.53
CA ALA A 332 -13.61 38.81 2.56
C ALA A 332 -12.94 40.00 3.26
N ASP A 333 -12.34 40.85 2.43
CA ASP A 333 -11.71 42.09 2.88
C ASP A 333 -12.71 43.02 3.60
N SER A 334 -12.18 44.04 4.27
CA SER A 334 -12.96 45.02 5.04
C SER A 334 -13.90 45.87 4.18
N SER A 335 -13.72 45.91 2.86
CA SER A 335 -14.64 46.55 1.91
C SER A 335 -15.74 45.59 1.42
N GLY A 336 -15.56 44.28 1.62
CA GLY A 336 -16.42 43.23 1.05
C GLY A 336 -16.44 43.23 -0.46
N THR A 337 -15.35 43.68 -1.07
CA THR A 337 -15.18 43.78 -2.53
C THR A 337 -14.33 42.65 -3.07
N THR A 338 -13.43 42.09 -2.26
CA THR A 338 -12.55 41.00 -2.67
C THR A 338 -12.84 39.76 -1.84
N GLN A 339 -13.12 38.64 -2.52
CA GLN A 339 -13.25 37.35 -1.85
C GLN A 339 -11.89 36.97 -1.27
N GLU A 340 -11.85 36.63 0.01
CA GLU A 340 -10.68 36.00 0.61
C GLU A 340 -10.98 34.52 0.82
N ASN A 341 -9.99 33.67 0.53
CA ASN A 341 -10.07 32.26 0.89
C ASN A 341 -9.41 32.08 2.26
N PRO A 342 -10.04 31.34 3.18
CA PRO A 342 -9.37 31.02 4.43
C PRO A 342 -8.15 30.14 4.17
N ALA A 343 -7.08 30.30 4.96
CA ALA A 343 -5.81 29.58 4.77
C ALA A 343 -5.97 28.05 4.81
N TRP A 344 -6.94 27.55 5.59
CA TRP A 344 -7.24 26.12 5.63
C TRP A 344 -7.79 25.57 4.30
N LEU A 345 -8.30 26.42 3.39
CA LEU A 345 -8.81 25.97 2.09
C LEU A 345 -7.67 25.62 1.13
N GLU A 346 -6.57 26.37 1.16
CA GLU A 346 -5.34 26.00 0.45
C GLU A 346 -4.74 24.72 1.04
N THR A 347 -4.70 24.62 2.36
CA THR A 347 -4.23 23.40 3.05
C THR A 347 -5.07 22.17 2.68
N LEU A 348 -6.38 22.35 2.46
CA LEU A 348 -7.29 21.28 2.02
C LEU A 348 -6.98 20.78 0.60
N GLU A 349 -6.54 21.66 -0.30
CA GLU A 349 -6.09 21.24 -1.63
C GLU A 349 -4.78 20.48 -1.58
N THR A 350 -3.82 20.97 -0.78
CA THR A 350 -2.57 20.25 -0.53
C THR A 350 -2.86 18.87 0.07
N ALA A 351 -3.88 18.76 0.93
CA ALA A 351 -4.32 17.47 1.47
C ALA A 351 -4.90 16.54 0.37
N ALA A 352 -5.67 17.07 -0.57
CA ALA A 352 -6.19 16.30 -1.70
C ALA A 352 -5.07 15.80 -2.63
N GLU A 353 -4.06 16.64 -2.87
CA GLU A 353 -2.88 16.27 -3.65
C GLU A 353 -2.03 15.21 -2.92
N ALA A 354 -1.86 15.35 -1.60
CA ALA A 354 -1.20 14.32 -0.80
C ALA A 354 -1.95 12.98 -0.86
N LEU A 355 -3.29 12.98 -0.80
CA LEU A 355 -4.10 11.76 -0.98
C LEU A 355 -3.86 11.13 -2.36
N ARG A 356 -3.85 11.94 -3.42
CA ARG A 356 -3.60 11.45 -4.79
C ARG A 356 -2.25 10.77 -4.90
N ASN A 357 -1.21 11.42 -4.38
CA ASN A 357 0.15 10.87 -4.36
C ASN A 357 0.23 9.58 -3.52
N GLU A 358 -0.45 9.53 -2.37
CA GLU A 358 -0.52 8.32 -1.54
C GLU A 358 -1.27 7.17 -2.23
N GLU A 359 -2.37 7.45 -2.92
CA GLU A 359 -3.16 6.49 -3.72
C GLU A 359 -2.34 5.93 -4.90
N GLU A 360 -1.69 6.80 -5.68
CA GLU A 360 -0.80 6.41 -6.78
C GLU A 360 0.38 5.58 -6.27
N ALA A 361 1.01 6.00 -5.17
CA ALA A 361 2.09 5.25 -4.55
C ALA A 361 1.61 3.87 -4.05
N ALA A 362 0.39 3.76 -3.51
CA ALA A 362 -0.18 2.48 -3.10
C ALA A 362 -0.41 1.55 -4.29
N GLN A 363 -0.90 2.06 -5.43
CA GLN A 363 -1.07 1.28 -6.66
C GLN A 363 0.28 0.84 -7.25
N SER A 364 1.24 1.76 -7.33
CA SER A 364 2.63 1.47 -7.75
C SER A 364 3.25 0.37 -6.89
N ARG A 365 3.05 0.44 -5.57
CA ARG A 365 3.49 -0.60 -4.63
C ARG A 365 2.83 -1.95 -4.90
N LEU A 366 1.52 -2.01 -5.12
CA LEU A 366 0.83 -3.27 -5.43
C LEU A 366 1.33 -3.91 -6.73
N HIS A 367 1.57 -3.08 -7.76
CA HIS A 367 2.14 -3.53 -9.02
C HIS A 367 3.54 -4.09 -8.82
N THR A 368 4.40 -3.36 -8.10
CA THR A 368 5.76 -3.77 -7.73
C THR A 368 5.77 -5.10 -6.98
N ILE A 369 4.90 -5.28 -5.97
CA ILE A 369 4.79 -6.53 -5.21
C ILE A 369 4.43 -7.71 -6.13
N THR A 370 3.50 -7.48 -7.07
CA THR A 370 3.04 -8.52 -8.02
C THR A 370 4.15 -8.90 -9.00
N GLU A 371 4.88 -7.91 -9.52
CA GLU A 371 6.02 -8.14 -10.40
C GLU A 371 7.12 -8.92 -9.66
N ILE A 372 7.44 -8.55 -8.43
CA ILE A 372 8.43 -9.25 -7.61
C ILE A 372 8.02 -10.70 -7.35
N LYS A 373 6.76 -10.97 -7.01
CA LYS A 373 6.28 -12.35 -6.83
C LYS A 373 6.46 -13.17 -8.09
N THR A 374 6.10 -12.62 -9.25
CA THR A 374 6.25 -13.27 -10.55
C THR A 374 7.72 -13.55 -10.88
N LEU A 375 8.61 -12.59 -10.60
CA LEU A 375 10.05 -12.75 -10.80
C LEU A 375 10.64 -13.79 -9.85
N ASN A 376 10.18 -13.84 -8.59
CA ASN A 376 10.61 -14.82 -7.60
C ASN A 376 10.18 -16.26 -7.96
N GLU A 377 8.94 -16.43 -8.45
CA GLU A 377 8.46 -17.70 -8.99
C GLU A 377 9.28 -18.11 -10.24
N SER A 378 9.55 -17.17 -11.14
CA SER A 378 10.39 -17.41 -12.32
C SER A 378 11.81 -17.83 -11.94
N LEU A 379 12.40 -17.19 -10.93
CA LEU A 379 13.72 -17.56 -10.40
C LEU A 379 13.71 -18.97 -9.81
N THR A 380 12.67 -19.30 -9.03
CA THR A 380 12.50 -20.65 -8.45
C THR A 380 12.41 -21.70 -9.55
N ASN A 381 11.58 -21.47 -10.57
CA ASN A 381 11.42 -22.38 -11.71
C ASN A 381 12.72 -22.53 -12.51
N LEU A 382 13.48 -21.45 -12.72
CA LEU A 382 14.78 -21.52 -13.39
C LEU A 382 15.79 -22.35 -12.58
N LEU A 383 15.84 -22.17 -11.26
CA LEU A 383 16.71 -22.97 -10.38
C LEU A 383 16.32 -24.46 -10.41
N GLU A 384 15.02 -24.76 -10.47
CA GLU A 384 14.54 -26.13 -10.61
C GLU A 384 14.86 -26.72 -11.99
N MET A 385 14.69 -25.94 -13.06
CA MET A 385 15.03 -26.37 -14.42
C MET A 385 16.53 -26.67 -14.56
N VAL A 386 17.41 -25.87 -13.94
CA VAL A 386 18.85 -26.19 -13.83
C VAL A 386 19.04 -27.54 -13.16
N THR A 387 18.36 -27.78 -12.03
CA THR A 387 18.53 -29.05 -11.31
C THR A 387 18.08 -30.25 -12.13
N VAL A 388 16.93 -30.17 -12.81
CA VAL A 388 16.44 -31.25 -13.67
C VAL A 388 17.38 -31.48 -14.85
N THR A 389 17.84 -30.41 -15.50
CA THR A 389 18.72 -30.52 -16.68
C THR A 389 20.07 -31.14 -16.29
N GLU A 390 20.71 -30.63 -15.24
CA GLU A 390 22.03 -31.11 -14.79
C GLU A 390 21.97 -32.48 -14.12
N ILE A 391 20.82 -32.92 -13.57
CA ILE A 391 20.67 -34.28 -13.02
C ILE A 391 20.34 -35.29 -14.13
N ARG A 392 19.56 -34.90 -15.14
CA ARG A 392 19.10 -35.81 -16.21
C ARG A 392 20.17 -36.09 -17.26
N PHE A 393 21.05 -35.13 -17.54
CA PHE A 393 22.17 -35.34 -18.48
C PHE A 393 23.16 -36.43 -18.04
N PRO A 394 23.63 -36.48 -16.78
CA PRO A 394 24.50 -37.54 -16.29
C PRO A 394 23.86 -38.94 -16.36
N ILE A 395 22.57 -39.06 -16.02
CA ILE A 395 21.84 -40.34 -16.07
C ILE A 395 21.80 -40.87 -17.51
N LEU A 396 21.44 -40.03 -18.47
CA LEU A 396 21.37 -40.42 -19.89
C LEU A 396 22.74 -40.75 -20.51
N ILE A 397 23.81 -40.13 -20.01
CA ILE A 397 25.19 -40.42 -20.47
C ILE A 397 25.70 -41.73 -19.86
N ASP A 398 25.40 -42.01 -18.59
CA ASP A 398 25.79 -43.25 -17.93
C ASP A 398 25.05 -44.46 -18.52
N ASP A 399 23.75 -44.31 -18.81
CA ASP A 399 22.95 -45.35 -19.47
C ASP A 399 23.43 -45.61 -20.90
N LYS A 400 23.75 -44.57 -21.68
CA LYS A 400 24.31 -44.76 -23.03
C LYS A 400 25.69 -45.42 -23.01
N ASN A 401 26.55 -45.09 -22.04
CA ASN A 401 27.87 -45.71 -21.91
C ASN A 401 27.78 -47.15 -21.40
N SER A 402 26.85 -47.44 -20.49
CA SER A 402 26.54 -48.78 -20.00
C SER A 402 25.97 -49.66 -21.12
N ALA A 403 24.98 -49.16 -21.87
CA ALA A 403 24.39 -49.86 -23.01
C ALA A 403 25.43 -50.12 -24.12
N ARG A 404 26.30 -49.15 -24.44
CA ARG A 404 27.36 -49.33 -25.44
C ARG A 404 28.41 -50.35 -25.01
N LYS A 405 28.73 -50.45 -23.71
CA LYS A 405 29.61 -51.51 -23.18
C LYS A 405 28.95 -52.89 -23.25
N ALA A 406 27.66 -52.99 -22.93
CA ALA A 406 26.90 -54.23 -22.96
C ALA A 406 26.68 -54.76 -24.40
N VAL A 407 26.36 -53.90 -25.37
CA VAL A 407 26.26 -54.27 -26.80
C VAL A 407 27.59 -54.80 -27.34
N ASN A 408 28.70 -54.14 -26.98
CA ASN A 408 30.04 -54.61 -27.34
C ASN A 408 30.39 -55.98 -26.70
N ALA A 409 29.94 -56.22 -25.46
CA ALA A 409 30.13 -57.51 -24.79
C ALA A 409 29.26 -58.62 -25.41
N GLU A 410 28.03 -58.31 -25.81
CA GLU A 410 27.14 -59.26 -26.49
C GLU A 410 27.68 -59.67 -27.85
N GLN A 411 28.16 -58.71 -28.65
CA GLN A 411 28.74 -58.99 -29.97
C GLN A 411 30.01 -59.85 -29.87
N ARG A 412 30.84 -59.62 -28.85
CA ARG A 412 32.03 -60.43 -28.54
C ARG A 412 31.67 -61.84 -28.06
N SER A 413 30.59 -61.99 -27.28
CA SER A 413 30.07 -63.30 -26.86
C SER A 413 29.61 -64.10 -28.07
N LYS A 414 28.80 -63.49 -28.94
CA LYS A 414 28.27 -64.12 -30.16
C LYS A 414 29.38 -64.53 -31.15
N ALA A 415 30.46 -63.75 -31.24
CA ALA A 415 31.60 -64.06 -32.10
C ALA A 415 32.37 -65.33 -31.69
N ALA A 416 32.27 -65.76 -30.43
CA ALA A 416 32.86 -67.02 -29.97
C ALA A 416 32.02 -68.26 -30.38
N GLY A 417 30.78 -68.07 -30.83
CA GLY A 417 29.95 -69.15 -31.38
C GLY A 417 29.73 -70.30 -30.39
N ASP A 418 29.93 -71.52 -30.87
CA ASP A 418 29.84 -72.79 -30.15
C ASP A 418 31.19 -73.27 -29.56
N ASP A 419 32.25 -72.46 -29.70
CA ASP A 419 33.58 -72.80 -29.22
C ASP A 419 33.69 -72.57 -27.70
N GLN A 420 33.55 -73.67 -26.95
CA GLN A 420 33.56 -73.65 -25.49
C GLN A 420 34.90 -73.15 -24.91
N GLN A 421 36.03 -73.39 -25.59
CA GLN A 421 37.36 -72.94 -25.15
C GLN A 421 37.49 -71.43 -25.34
N LYS A 422 37.08 -70.89 -26.50
CA LYS A 422 37.03 -69.44 -26.74
C LYS A 422 36.07 -68.75 -25.79
N CYS A 423 34.91 -69.33 -25.49
CA CYS A 423 33.97 -68.76 -24.54
C CYS A 423 34.53 -68.71 -23.11
N LYS A 424 35.24 -69.76 -22.65
CA LYS A 424 35.93 -69.77 -21.35
C LYS A 424 36.97 -68.67 -21.25
N ALA A 425 37.71 -68.43 -22.34
CA ALA A 425 38.66 -67.31 -22.44
C ALA A 425 37.99 -65.93 -22.43
N LEU A 426 36.66 -65.83 -22.59
CA LEU A 426 35.91 -64.58 -22.54
C LEU A 426 35.09 -64.40 -21.24
N LYS A 427 35.26 -65.29 -20.25
CA LYS A 427 34.53 -65.24 -18.97
C LYS A 427 34.76 -63.94 -18.18
N TYR A 428 35.96 -63.37 -18.27
CA TYR A 428 36.31 -62.08 -17.66
C TYR A 428 35.73 -60.87 -18.40
N LYS A 429 35.13 -61.09 -19.58
CA LYS A 429 34.41 -60.10 -20.39
C LYS A 429 32.90 -60.35 -20.38
N ASP A 430 32.41 -60.99 -19.32
CA ASP A 430 30.99 -61.25 -19.07
C ASP A 430 30.27 -62.17 -20.06
N CYS A 431 31.03 -62.99 -20.78
CA CYS A 431 30.50 -64.05 -21.62
C CYS A 431 30.35 -65.36 -20.79
N THR A 432 29.37 -66.19 -21.09
CA THR A 432 29.14 -67.49 -20.47
C THR A 432 28.63 -68.48 -21.50
N PHE A 433 29.16 -69.70 -21.47
CA PHE A 433 28.73 -70.76 -22.38
C PHE A 433 27.40 -71.34 -21.90
N ASN A 434 26.35 -71.15 -22.69
CA ASN A 434 25.05 -71.72 -22.44
C ASN A 434 25.03 -73.15 -22.98
N LYS A 435 24.88 -74.12 -22.07
CA LYS A 435 24.86 -75.56 -22.41
C LYS A 435 23.57 -75.99 -23.10
N GLU A 436 22.47 -75.24 -22.93
CA GLU A 436 21.16 -75.55 -23.53
C GLU A 436 21.12 -75.11 -24.99
N SER A 437 21.68 -73.94 -25.31
CA SER A 437 21.77 -73.42 -26.68
C SER A 437 23.09 -73.79 -27.39
N ASN A 438 24.00 -74.45 -26.69
CA ASN A 438 25.36 -74.82 -27.12
C ASN A 438 26.16 -73.65 -27.70
N LYS A 439 26.00 -72.44 -27.13
CA LYS A 439 26.60 -71.20 -27.64
C LYS A 439 27.11 -70.30 -26.52
N CYS A 440 28.07 -69.46 -26.84
CA CYS A 440 28.57 -68.42 -25.95
C CYS A 440 27.61 -67.21 -25.95
N GLU A 441 27.05 -66.90 -24.79
CA GLU A 441 26.06 -65.84 -24.60
C GLU A 441 26.54 -64.86 -23.53
N LEU A 442 25.98 -63.64 -23.53
CA LEU A 442 26.22 -62.68 -22.47
C LEU A 442 25.56 -63.17 -21.17
N LYS A 443 26.20 -62.96 -20.01
CA LYS A 443 25.60 -63.29 -18.70
C LYS A 443 24.20 -62.67 -18.55
N LYS A 444 23.24 -63.46 -18.05
CA LYS A 444 21.82 -63.09 -17.90
C LYS A 444 21.62 -61.77 -17.13
N GLU A 445 22.38 -61.55 -16.05
CA GLU A 445 22.29 -60.33 -15.22
C GLU A 445 22.62 -59.04 -15.98
N ILE A 446 23.46 -59.11 -17.01
CA ILE A 446 23.83 -57.95 -17.84
C ILE A 446 22.86 -57.82 -19.02
N LYS A 447 22.35 -58.95 -19.52
CA LYS A 447 21.31 -58.99 -20.56
C LYS A 447 19.99 -58.35 -20.08
N GLU A 448 19.57 -58.63 -18.85
CA GLU A 448 18.37 -58.00 -18.26
C GLU A 448 18.51 -56.49 -18.07
N LYS A 449 19.72 -56.00 -17.75
CA LYS A 449 20.01 -54.56 -17.66
C LYS A 449 19.95 -53.88 -19.03
N LEU A 450 20.34 -54.58 -20.10
CA LEU A 450 20.24 -54.08 -21.49
C LEU A 450 18.78 -53.92 -21.92
N GLU A 451 17.92 -54.90 -21.62
CA GLU A 451 16.50 -54.88 -22.00
C GLU A 451 15.73 -53.78 -21.26
N LYS A 452 16.04 -53.53 -19.98
CA LYS A 452 15.48 -52.40 -19.22
C LYS A 452 15.94 -51.03 -19.74
N GLY A 453 17.22 -50.89 -20.10
CA GLY A 453 17.76 -49.62 -20.63
C GLY A 453 17.19 -49.23 -22.01
N ASN A 454 16.79 -50.19 -22.84
CA ASN A 454 16.18 -49.90 -24.16
C ASN A 454 14.70 -49.52 -24.08
N GLN A 455 13.97 -49.92 -23.04
CA GLN A 455 12.55 -49.60 -22.88
C GLN A 455 12.30 -48.14 -22.46
N GLU A 456 13.25 -47.48 -21.79
CA GLU A 456 13.10 -46.06 -21.43
C GLU A 456 13.29 -45.08 -22.61
N THR A 457 13.77 -45.57 -23.76
CA THR A 457 13.82 -44.80 -25.01
C THR A 457 12.55 -44.90 -25.87
N GLU A 458 11.58 -45.77 -25.53
CA GLU A 458 10.32 -45.92 -26.26
C GLU A 458 9.14 -45.24 -25.53
N GLY A 459 9.36 -44.03 -25.02
CA GLY A 459 8.32 -43.16 -24.50
C GLY A 459 7.66 -42.33 -25.61
N LYS A 460 6.48 -42.78 -26.06
CA LYS A 460 5.36 -42.02 -26.68
C LYS A 460 5.67 -40.60 -27.18
N ASP A 461 6.17 -40.50 -28.40
CA ASP A 461 5.76 -39.43 -29.33
C ASP A 461 5.71 -40.08 -30.71
N GLY A 462 4.54 -40.06 -31.33
CA GLY A 462 4.26 -40.67 -32.64
C GLY A 462 4.96 -39.95 -33.78
N LYS A 463 6.30 -39.91 -33.75
CA LYS A 463 7.16 -39.39 -34.80
C LYS A 463 8.07 -40.52 -35.26
N THR A 464 7.77 -41.04 -36.44
CA THR A 464 8.54 -42.13 -37.08
C THR A 464 10.02 -41.75 -37.15
N ASP A 465 10.88 -42.62 -36.60
CA ASP A 465 12.34 -42.45 -36.62
C ASP A 465 12.86 -42.55 -38.06
N CYS A 466 13.27 -41.41 -38.64
CA CYS A 466 13.82 -41.34 -40.00
C CYS A 466 15.21 -42.00 -40.14
N ARG A 467 15.76 -42.64 -39.09
CA ARG A 467 17.02 -43.40 -39.16
C ARG A 467 16.94 -44.72 -39.94
N LYS A 468 15.76 -45.14 -40.41
CA LYS A 468 15.55 -46.38 -41.19
C LYS A 468 15.16 -46.16 -42.66
N ILE A 469 15.24 -44.94 -43.19
CA ILE A 469 14.82 -44.61 -44.57
C ILE A 469 16.02 -44.05 -45.35
N ASP A 470 16.36 -44.68 -46.47
CA ASP A 470 17.61 -44.44 -47.20
C ASP A 470 17.65 -43.14 -48.04
N THR A 471 16.57 -42.34 -48.10
CA THR A 471 16.59 -41.03 -48.80
C THR A 471 15.78 -39.93 -48.11
N PRO A 472 16.26 -38.66 -48.13
CA PRO A 472 15.58 -37.50 -47.53
C PRO A 472 14.17 -37.23 -48.06
N GLU A 473 13.93 -37.40 -49.36
CA GLU A 473 12.62 -37.11 -49.98
C GLU A 473 11.50 -38.03 -49.47
N LYS A 474 11.83 -39.24 -49.01
CA LYS A 474 10.86 -40.17 -48.41
C LYS A 474 10.53 -39.84 -46.96
N CYS A 475 11.44 -39.19 -46.22
CA CYS A 475 11.17 -38.71 -44.84
C CYS A 475 10.25 -37.46 -44.86
N GLU A 476 10.33 -36.62 -45.89
CA GLU A 476 9.44 -35.47 -46.07
C GLU A 476 8.02 -35.87 -46.52
N ALA A 477 7.88 -36.92 -47.33
CA ALA A 477 6.56 -37.42 -47.76
C ALA A 477 5.71 -37.96 -46.58
N VAL A 478 6.34 -38.52 -45.54
CA VAL A 478 5.66 -39.06 -44.35
C VAL A 478 5.24 -37.96 -43.37
N ASN A 479 5.84 -36.77 -43.46
CA ASN A 479 5.51 -35.62 -42.60
C ASN A 479 4.50 -34.63 -43.22
N LYS A 480 4.03 -34.88 -44.45
CA LYS A 480 3.13 -33.96 -45.17
C LYS A 480 1.66 -33.98 -44.73
N ASP A 481 1.23 -35.01 -44.00
CA ASP A 481 -0.19 -35.20 -43.61
C ASP A 481 -0.50 -34.85 -42.13
N LEU A 482 0.38 -34.13 -41.43
CA LEU A 482 0.10 -33.63 -40.09
C LEU A 482 -0.43 -32.18 -40.13
N PRO A 483 -1.55 -31.87 -39.43
CA PRO A 483 -2.21 -30.58 -39.53
C PRO A 483 -1.32 -29.43 -39.02
N ALA A 484 -1.23 -28.37 -39.82
CA ALA A 484 -0.53 -27.14 -39.50
C ALA A 484 -1.22 -26.43 -38.32
N SER A 485 -0.56 -26.37 -37.16
CA SER A 485 -0.92 -25.42 -36.11
C SER A 485 -0.47 -24.03 -36.55
N SER A 486 -1.44 -23.22 -36.95
CA SER A 486 -1.28 -21.82 -37.37
C SER A 486 -0.65 -20.96 -36.28
N SER A 487 0.48 -20.37 -36.66
CA SER A 487 1.09 -19.14 -36.15
C SER A 487 0.16 -17.94 -36.29
N VAL A 488 0.11 -17.05 -35.29
CA VAL A 488 0.18 -15.59 -35.50
C VAL A 488 0.90 -14.93 -34.31
N ILE A 489 2.13 -14.48 -34.56
CA ILE A 489 2.71 -13.26 -34.01
C ILE A 489 2.61 -12.23 -35.15
N ALA A 490 2.03 -11.06 -34.91
CA ALA A 490 2.39 -9.81 -35.59
C ALA A 490 1.75 -8.59 -34.88
N ASP A 491 2.63 -7.72 -34.41
CA ASP A 491 2.60 -6.25 -34.29
C ASP A 491 1.38 -5.46 -33.78
N GLY A 492 1.69 -4.63 -32.77
CA GLY A 492 0.91 -3.55 -32.15
C GLY A 492 1.70 -2.94 -31.00
#